data_AF-A0A2E5VVT9-F1
#
_entry.id   AF-A0A2E5VVT9-F1
#
_cell.length_a   1.000
_cell.length_b   1.000
_cell.length_c   1.000
_cell.angle_alpha   90.00
_cell.angle_beta   90.00
_cell.angle_gamma   90.00
#
_symmetry.space_group_name_H-M   'P 1'
#
loop_
_entity.id
_entity.type
_entity.pdbx_description
1 polymer ?
#
loop_
_entity_poly.entity_id
_entity_poly.type
_entity_poly.pdbx_seq_one_letter_code
_entity_poly.pdbx_strand_id
1 'polypeptide(L)'
;MSKLWDDLKDNMKDWSITAVEKAEEMSKIAVAKTEEMTRISKVKFEIHQLQRELNHVYESLGKLAFEHTKNEHMASFSGNKEFFDLVNKIENLKTKIKMKNKDINSIKEEFEGLDIEGDKPVKIAIEKSSIDGSSDNYVEKDTSN
;
A
#
# COMPACT_ATOMS: atom_id res chain seq x y z
N MET A 1 -62.22 0.66 -1.22
CA MET A 1 -60.96 0.21 -1.84
C MET A 1 -59.88 1.29 -1.68
N SER A 2 -59.45 1.56 -0.45
CA SER A 2 -58.39 2.56 -0.14
C SER A 2 -57.19 1.92 0.55
N LYS A 3 -57.43 0.92 1.41
CA LYS A 3 -56.39 0.23 2.21
C LYS A 3 -55.20 -0.31 1.40
N LEU A 4 -55.42 -0.94 0.25
CA LEU A 4 -54.30 -1.47 -0.58
C LEU A 4 -53.41 -0.37 -1.19
N TRP A 5 -53.98 0.81 -1.50
CA TRP A 5 -53.21 1.94 -2.02
C TRP A 5 -52.50 2.70 -0.90
N ASP A 6 -53.14 2.79 0.26
CA ASP A 6 -52.55 3.35 1.47
C ASP A 6 -51.36 2.47 1.94
N ASP A 7 -51.53 1.15 2.00
CA ASP A 7 -50.47 0.18 2.34
C ASP A 7 -49.30 0.21 1.34
N LEU A 8 -49.57 0.38 0.03
CA LEU A 8 -48.50 0.53 -0.98
C LEU A 8 -47.73 1.82 -0.80
N LYS A 9 -48.42 2.93 -0.51
CA LYS A 9 -47.81 4.24 -0.30
C LYS A 9 -46.95 4.24 0.96
N ASP A 10 -47.41 3.58 2.02
CA ASP A 10 -46.67 3.45 3.27
C ASP A 10 -45.41 2.58 3.07
N ASN A 11 -45.53 1.43 2.39
CA ASN A 11 -44.37 0.61 2.04
C ASN A 11 -43.37 1.34 1.13
N MET A 12 -43.84 2.13 0.16
CA MET A 12 -42.96 2.91 -0.73
C MET A 12 -42.22 4.02 0.03
N LYS A 13 -42.89 4.65 1.00
CA LYS A 13 -42.29 5.67 1.85
C LYS A 13 -41.22 5.06 2.77
N ASP A 14 -41.52 3.93 3.40
CA ASP A 14 -40.58 3.22 4.26
C ASP A 14 -39.36 2.73 3.47
N TRP A 15 -39.56 2.22 2.25
CA TRP A 15 -38.46 1.79 1.40
C TRP A 15 -37.60 2.97 0.92
N SER A 16 -38.22 4.10 0.60
CA SER A 16 -37.49 5.33 0.26
C SER A 16 -36.66 5.86 1.43
N ILE A 17 -37.19 5.83 2.66
CA ILE A 17 -36.48 6.27 3.86
C ILE A 17 -35.32 5.30 4.16
N THR A 18 -35.59 4.00 4.15
CA THR A 18 -34.57 2.95 4.37
C THR A 18 -33.45 3.01 3.31
N ALA A 19 -33.78 3.31 2.06
CA ALA A 19 -32.78 3.45 0.99
C ALA A 19 -31.85 4.66 1.20
N VAL A 20 -32.40 5.78 1.69
CA VAL A 20 -31.63 6.99 2.00
C VAL A 20 -30.70 6.75 3.20
N GLU A 21 -31.21 6.15 4.27
CA GLU A 21 -30.41 5.80 5.45
C GLU A 21 -29.27 4.84 5.09
N LYS A 22 -29.58 3.79 4.33
CA LYS A 22 -28.57 2.84 3.83
C LYS A 22 -27.54 3.51 2.92
N ALA A 23 -27.94 4.46 2.08
CA ALA A 23 -27.00 5.20 1.24
C ALA A 23 -26.06 6.08 2.07
N GLU A 24 -26.57 6.70 3.13
CA GLU A 24 -25.77 7.50 4.06
C GLU A 24 -24.76 6.63 4.83
N GLU A 25 -25.18 5.47 5.32
CA GLU A 25 -24.29 4.51 5.96
C GLU A 25 -23.19 4.06 4.98
N MET A 26 -23.56 3.62 3.78
CA MET A 26 -22.59 3.18 2.76
C MET A 26 -21.61 4.30 2.37
N SER A 27 -22.05 5.56 2.39
CA SER A 27 -21.19 6.73 2.16
C SER A 27 -20.15 6.89 3.28
N LYS A 28 -20.57 6.84 4.55
CA LYS A 28 -19.67 6.91 5.72
C LYS A 28 -18.62 5.80 5.68
N ILE A 29 -19.04 4.61 5.29
CA ILE A 29 -18.18 3.42 5.18
C ILE A 29 -17.14 3.58 4.08
N ALA A 30 -17.56 4.04 2.90
CA ALA A 30 -16.65 4.30 1.79
C ALA A 30 -15.59 5.34 2.15
N VAL A 31 -15.98 6.39 2.88
CA VAL A 31 -15.05 7.41 3.39
C VAL A 31 -14.06 6.80 4.38
N ALA A 32 -14.53 6.04 5.38
CA ALA A 32 -13.66 5.40 6.37
C ALA A 32 -12.67 4.43 5.71
N LYS A 33 -13.13 3.58 4.78
CA LYS A 33 -12.26 2.64 4.05
C LYS A 33 -11.24 3.36 3.17
N THR A 34 -11.61 4.48 2.57
CA THR A 34 -10.68 5.30 1.77
C THR A 34 -9.62 5.95 2.65
N GLU A 35 -10.00 6.40 3.84
CA GLU A 35 -9.07 6.93 4.83
C GLU A 35 -8.10 5.85 5.32
N GLU A 36 -8.60 4.67 5.69
CA GLU A 36 -7.79 3.50 6.06
C GLU A 36 -6.76 3.19 4.97
N MET A 37 -7.23 3.05 3.73
CA MET A 37 -6.38 2.73 2.59
C MET A 37 -5.31 3.80 2.36
N THR A 38 -5.65 5.08 2.54
CA THR A 38 -4.71 6.20 2.39
C THR A 38 -3.65 6.17 3.49
N ARG A 39 -4.04 5.98 4.75
CA ARG A 39 -3.12 5.89 5.90
C ARG A 39 -2.16 4.71 5.74
N ILE A 40 -2.69 3.53 5.42
CA ILE A 40 -1.87 2.32 5.15
C ILE A 40 -0.91 2.56 3.98
N SER A 41 -1.37 3.20 2.90
CA SER A 41 -0.53 3.46 1.72
C SER A 41 0.67 4.35 2.03
N LYS A 42 0.47 5.38 2.87
CA LYS A 42 1.56 6.23 3.35
C LYS A 42 2.62 5.43 4.12
N VAL A 43 2.20 4.58 5.05
CA VAL A 43 3.12 3.74 5.84
C VAL A 43 3.86 2.74 4.94
N LYS A 44 3.17 2.13 3.96
CA LYS A 44 3.80 1.23 2.98
C LYS A 44 4.86 1.92 2.13
N PHE A 45 4.61 3.15 1.69
CA PHE A 45 5.60 3.93 0.97
C PHE A 45 6.87 4.12 1.82
N GLU A 46 6.72 4.48 3.10
CA GLU A 46 7.85 4.63 4.01
C GLU A 46 8.59 3.29 4.25
N ILE A 47 7.89 2.16 4.33
CA ILE A 47 8.51 0.83 4.40
C ILE A 47 9.34 0.55 3.14
N HIS A 48 8.82 0.85 1.95
CA HIS A 48 9.57 0.66 0.70
C HIS A 48 10.84 1.50 0.65
N GLN A 49 10.79 2.74 1.14
CA GLN A 49 11.98 3.59 1.23
C GLN A 49 13.03 3.00 2.18
N LEU A 50 12.61 2.48 3.34
CA LEU A 50 13.52 1.79 4.28
C LEU A 50 14.08 0.49 3.70
N GLN A 51 13.30 -0.27 2.94
CA GLN A 51 13.76 -1.48 2.25
C GLN A 51 14.82 -1.15 1.20
N ARG A 52 14.64 -0.07 0.44
CA ARG A 52 15.64 0.41 -0.52
C ARG A 52 16.93 0.81 0.19
N GLU A 53 16.84 1.53 1.30
CA GLU A 53 18.02 1.86 2.10
C GLU A 53 18.71 0.60 2.62
N LEU A 54 17.95 -0.37 3.13
CA LEU A 54 18.46 -1.65 3.61
C LEU A 54 19.22 -2.41 2.51
N ASN A 55 18.70 -2.44 1.28
CA ASN A 55 19.37 -3.05 0.15
C ASN A 55 20.71 -2.37 -0.15
N HIS A 56 20.76 -1.03 -0.14
CA HIS A 56 22.02 -0.30 -0.32
C HIS A 56 23.05 -0.61 0.77
N VAL A 57 22.63 -0.76 2.03
CA VAL A 57 23.54 -1.15 3.12
C VAL A 57 24.04 -2.58 2.93
N TYR A 58 23.19 -3.51 2.46
CA TYR A 58 23.62 -4.86 2.10
C TYR A 58 24.61 -4.89 0.94
N GLU A 59 24.40 -4.07 -0.09
CA GLU A 59 25.35 -3.90 -1.19
C GLU A 59 26.71 -3.40 -0.69
N SER A 60 26.72 -2.38 0.18
CA SER A 60 27.95 -1.86 0.81
C SER A 60 28.65 -2.93 1.65
N LEU A 61 27.92 -3.70 2.45
CA LEU A 61 28.49 -4.78 3.26
C LEU A 61 29.08 -5.90 2.39
N GLY A 62 28.40 -6.25 1.29
CA GLY A 62 28.89 -7.24 0.33
C GLY A 62 30.16 -6.78 -0.37
N LYS A 63 30.23 -5.50 -0.78
CA LYS A 63 31.45 -4.90 -1.36
C LYS A 63 32.60 -4.92 -0.36
N LEU A 64 32.36 -4.48 0.88
CA LEU A 64 33.35 -4.51 1.95
C LEU A 64 33.88 -5.93 2.16
N ALA A 65 32.98 -6.93 2.21
CA ALA A 65 33.40 -8.32 2.38
C ALA A 65 34.25 -8.84 1.21
N PHE A 66 33.87 -8.53 -0.03
CA PHE A 66 34.62 -8.91 -1.21
C PHE A 66 36.02 -8.27 -1.22
N GLU A 67 36.11 -6.96 -0.96
CA GLU A 67 37.38 -6.23 -0.94
C GLU A 67 38.31 -6.74 0.17
N HIS A 68 37.77 -6.98 1.36
CA HIS A 68 38.52 -7.48 2.50
C HIS A 68 39.09 -8.90 2.25
N THR A 69 38.33 -9.78 1.59
CA THR A 69 38.81 -11.12 1.22
C THR A 69 39.89 -11.09 0.13
N LYS A 70 39.81 -10.13 -0.80
CA LYS A 70 40.74 -10.01 -1.93
C LYS A 70 42.05 -9.32 -1.54
N ASN A 71 41.99 -8.26 -0.73
CA ASN A 71 43.10 -7.31 -0.58
C ASN A 71 43.88 -7.49 0.73
N GLU A 72 43.26 -7.94 1.82
CA GLU A 72 43.90 -7.84 3.15
C GLU A 72 44.51 -9.14 3.68
N HIS A 73 44.35 -10.29 3.01
CA HIS A 73 44.77 -11.61 3.54
C HIS A 73 44.26 -11.89 4.98
N MET A 74 43.31 -11.09 5.50
CA MET A 74 42.78 -11.20 6.85
C MET A 74 41.50 -12.01 6.84
N ALA A 75 41.50 -13.11 7.60
CA ALA A 75 40.39 -14.05 7.71
C ALA A 75 39.25 -13.59 8.64
N SER A 76 39.33 -12.38 9.23
CA SER A 76 38.31 -11.89 10.17
C SER A 76 38.04 -10.39 10.05
N PHE A 77 36.77 -9.98 10.16
CA PHE A 77 36.34 -8.58 10.33
C PHE A 77 36.51 -8.06 11.77
N SER A 78 37.26 -8.79 12.61
CA SER A 78 37.46 -8.43 14.01
C SER A 78 38.22 -7.10 14.10
N GLY A 79 37.58 -6.10 14.73
CA GLY A 79 38.12 -4.74 14.82
C GLY A 79 37.83 -3.83 13.61
N ASN A 80 37.14 -4.32 12.57
CA ASN A 80 36.73 -3.49 11.47
C ASN A 80 35.50 -2.65 11.86
N LYS A 81 35.73 -1.38 12.18
CA LYS A 81 34.67 -0.45 12.62
C LYS A 81 33.57 -0.28 11.56
N GLU A 82 33.95 -0.16 10.29
CA GLU A 82 33.01 0.02 9.18
C GLU A 82 32.06 -1.18 9.05
N PHE A 83 32.58 -2.40 9.22
CA PHE A 83 31.77 -3.61 9.25
C PHE A 83 30.70 -3.55 10.35
N PHE A 84 31.10 -3.21 11.59
CA PHE A 84 30.14 -3.11 12.69
C PHE A 84 29.12 -1.99 12.50
N ASP A 85 29.54 -0.85 11.94
CA ASP A 85 28.63 0.26 11.63
C ASP A 85 27.56 -0.16 10.59
N LEU A 86 27.95 -0.90 9.55
CA LEU A 86 27.02 -1.45 8.55
C LEU A 86 26.04 -2.47 9.16
N VAL A 87 26.53 -3.38 10.00
CA VAL A 87 25.70 -4.38 10.69
C VAL A 87 24.69 -3.71 11.62
N ASN A 88 25.13 -2.76 12.45
CA ASN A 88 24.25 -1.98 13.33
C ASN A 88 23.20 -1.20 12.52
N LYS A 89 23.59 -0.63 11.37
CA LYS A 89 22.65 0.06 10.49
C LYS A 89 21.59 -0.89 9.93
N ILE A 90 21.96 -2.11 9.54
CA ILE A 90 21.02 -3.16 9.09
C ILE A 90 20.02 -3.50 10.21
N GLU A 91 20.48 -3.73 11.44
CA GLU A 91 19.61 -4.05 12.57
C GLU A 91 18.62 -2.91 12.89
N ASN A 92 19.11 -1.68 12.87
CA ASN A 92 18.27 -0.49 13.07
C ASN A 92 17.20 -0.36 11.98
N LEU A 93 17.55 -0.56 10.71
CA LEU A 93 16.60 -0.51 9.60
C LEU A 93 15.56 -1.62 9.70
N LYS A 94 15.97 -2.86 10.03
CA LYS A 94 15.05 -3.98 10.27
C LYS A 94 14.08 -3.69 11.40
N THR A 95 14.55 -3.11 12.49
CA THR A 95 13.71 -2.71 13.62
C THR A 95 12.70 -1.65 13.21
N LYS A 96 13.12 -0.60 12.48
CA LYS A 96 12.21 0.43 11.94
C LYS A 96 11.15 -0.16 11.01
N ILE A 97 11.52 -1.06 10.10
CA ILE A 97 10.58 -1.75 9.21
C ILE A 97 9.57 -2.57 10.03
N LYS A 98 10.02 -3.30 11.06
CA LYS A 98 9.14 -4.08 11.94
C LYS A 98 8.15 -3.18 12.67
N MET A 99 8.60 -2.04 13.19
CA MET A 99 7.73 -1.06 13.85
C MET A 99 6.67 -0.52 12.90
N LYS A 100 7.04 -0.10 11.68
CA LYS A 100 6.07 0.39 10.68
C LYS A 100 5.07 -0.67 10.23
N ASN A 101 5.46 -1.93 10.16
CA ASN A 101 4.52 -3.02 9.89
C ASN A 101 3.53 -3.20 11.05
N LYS A 102 3.96 -2.98 12.30
CA LYS A 102 3.05 -2.94 13.45
C LYS A 102 2.08 -1.77 13.36
N ASP A 103 2.54 -0.59 12.92
CA ASP A 103 1.67 0.57 12.70
C ASP A 103 0.56 0.25 11.68
N ILE A 104 0.85 -0.50 10.62
CA ILE A 104 -0.18 -0.98 9.67
C ILE A 104 -1.23 -1.84 10.37
N ASN A 105 -0.81 -2.75 11.25
CA ASN A 105 -1.75 -3.61 11.97
C ASN A 105 -2.60 -2.78 12.94
N SER A 106 -2.02 -1.81 13.64
CA SER A 106 -2.77 -0.89 14.51
C SER A 106 -3.78 -0.06 13.71
N ILE A 107 -3.41 0.43 12.52
CA ILE A 107 -4.36 1.12 11.63
C ILE A 107 -5.47 0.17 11.18
N LYS A 108 -5.19 -1.10 10.91
CA LYS A 108 -6.26 -2.05 10.57
C LYS A 108 -7.20 -2.29 11.76
N GLU A 109 -6.65 -2.55 12.95
CA GLU A 109 -7.42 -2.76 14.17
C GLU A 109 -8.32 -1.54 14.51
N GLU A 110 -7.84 -0.32 14.28
CA GLU A 110 -8.63 0.91 14.43
C GLU A 110 -9.87 0.95 13.53
N PHE A 111 -9.82 0.33 12.35
CA PHE A 111 -10.89 0.37 11.35
C PHE A 111 -11.69 -0.95 11.26
N GLU A 112 -11.16 -2.07 11.77
CA GLU A 112 -11.85 -3.37 11.90
C GLU A 112 -13.02 -3.31 12.91
N GLY A 113 -12.98 -2.41 13.88
CA GLY A 113 -14.10 -2.16 14.80
C GLY A 113 -15.33 -1.52 14.13
N LEU A 114 -15.25 -1.16 12.85
CA LEU A 114 -16.39 -0.80 12.02
C LEU A 114 -16.97 -2.09 11.41
N ASP A 115 -17.59 -2.93 12.24
CA ASP A 115 -18.36 -4.08 11.78
C ASP A 115 -19.55 -3.59 10.94
N ILE A 116 -19.41 -3.70 9.62
CA ILE A 116 -20.49 -3.42 8.69
C ILE A 116 -20.76 -4.71 7.91
N GLU A 117 -21.96 -5.26 8.09
CA GLU A 117 -22.54 -6.26 7.22
C GLU A 117 -22.66 -5.71 5.78
N GLY A 118 -21.61 -5.89 4.99
CA GLY A 118 -21.56 -5.36 3.63
C GLY A 118 -20.42 -5.87 2.79
N ASP A 119 -19.85 -7.04 3.12
CA ASP A 119 -18.76 -7.68 2.39
C ASP A 119 -19.24 -8.26 1.04
N LYS A 120 -19.66 -7.37 0.14
CA LYS A 120 -19.62 -7.62 -1.29
C LYS A 120 -18.62 -6.64 -1.89
N PRO A 121 -17.54 -7.12 -2.53
CA PRO A 121 -16.65 -6.23 -3.26
C PRO A 121 -17.46 -5.58 -4.38
N VAL A 122 -17.71 -4.28 -4.25
CA VAL A 122 -18.09 -3.44 -5.39
C VAL A 122 -16.87 -3.47 -6.32
N LYS A 123 -16.95 -4.31 -7.36
CA LYS A 123 -16.02 -4.24 -8.48
C LYS A 123 -16.19 -2.87 -9.10
N ILE A 124 -15.27 -1.94 -8.80
CA ILE A 124 -15.12 -0.72 -9.57
C ILE A 124 -14.66 -1.19 -10.95
N ALA A 125 -15.61 -1.33 -11.87
CA ALA A 125 -15.31 -1.45 -13.28
C ALA A 125 -14.70 -0.12 -13.70
N ILE A 126 -13.36 -0.07 -13.70
CA ILE A 126 -12.65 0.92 -14.49
C ILE A 126 -12.95 0.53 -15.94
N GLU A 127 -14.01 1.10 -16.50
CA GLU A 127 -14.20 1.14 -17.94
C GLU A 127 -12.93 1.74 -18.51
N LYS A 128 -12.14 0.91 -19.18
CA LYS A 128 -11.14 1.40 -20.12
C LYS A 128 -11.92 2.12 -21.21
N SER A 129 -12.13 3.42 -21.02
CA SER A 129 -12.48 4.31 -22.11
C SER A 129 -11.35 4.21 -23.12
N SER A 130 -11.63 3.58 -24.26
CA SER A 130 -10.81 3.62 -25.45
C SER A 130 -10.49 5.08 -25.77
N ILE A 131 -9.28 5.52 -25.44
CA ILE A 131 -8.68 6.68 -26.10
C ILE A 131 -7.80 6.08 -27.20
N ASP A 132 -8.41 5.96 -28.37
CA ASP A 132 -7.71 5.92 -29.64
C ASP A 132 -7.22 7.35 -29.95
N GLY A 133 -6.03 7.46 -30.56
CA GLY A 133 -5.59 8.69 -31.20
C GLY A 133 -4.21 9.22 -30.81
N SER A 134 -3.20 8.75 -31.54
CA SER A 134 -1.95 9.45 -31.89
C SER A 134 -0.93 9.78 -30.78
N SER A 135 0.18 9.05 -30.81
CA SER A 135 1.50 9.64 -30.61
C SER A 135 2.55 8.87 -31.43
N ASP A 136 2.87 9.45 -32.58
CA ASP A 136 4.18 9.58 -33.22
C ASP A 136 5.13 8.37 -33.29
N ASN A 137 5.30 7.94 -34.55
CA ASN A 137 6.48 7.24 -35.04
C ASN A 137 7.75 8.06 -34.78
N TYR A 138 8.67 7.53 -33.98
CA TYR A 138 10.10 7.75 -34.15
C TYR A 138 10.79 6.39 -34.19
N VAL A 139 11.08 5.93 -35.41
CA VAL A 139 12.04 4.85 -35.67
C VAL A 139 13.38 5.53 -35.94
N GLU A 140 14.34 5.39 -35.01
CA GLU A 140 15.75 5.64 -35.28
C GLU A 140 16.19 4.72 -36.42
N LYS A 141 16.59 5.31 -37.55
CA LYS A 141 17.34 4.60 -38.57
C LYS A 141 18.81 4.62 -38.17
N ASP A 142 19.28 3.50 -37.65
CA ASP A 142 20.71 3.20 -37.63
C ASP A 142 21.23 3.15 -39.08
N THR A 143 21.99 4.17 -39.46
CA THR A 143 22.91 4.11 -40.60
C THR A 143 24.29 3.74 -40.08
N SER A 144 24.73 2.52 -40.33
CA SER A 144 26.15 2.16 -40.43
C SER A 144 26.30 0.89 -41.26
N ASN A 145 26.65 1.08 -42.52
CA ASN A 145 27.60 0.24 -43.25
C ASN A 145 28.28 1.11 -44.32
#